data_AF-A0A349URG6-F1
#
_entry.id   AF-A0A349URG6-F1
#
_cell.length_a   1.000
_cell.length_b   1.000
_cell.length_c   1.000
_cell.angle_alpha   90.00
_cell.angle_beta   90.00
_cell.angle_gamma   90.00
#
_symmetry.space_group_name_H-M   'P 1'
#
loop_
_entity.id
_entity.type
_entity.pdbx_description
1 polymer ?
#
loop_
_entity_poly.entity_id
_entity_poly.type
_entity_poly.pdbx_seq_one_letter_code
_entity_poly.pdbx_strand_id
1 'polypeptide(L)' 'MYGVLDLDSIFDPDVVETTVLARYGEVSVESLPGDWRVWFEERAAIKEYDGGLPRERAEAEALAETVRMMRASKRRIQD' A
#
# COMPACT_ATOMS: atom_id res chain seq x y z
N MET A 1 30.52 -13.22 -6.39
CA MET A 1 30.37 -12.23 -5.29
C MET A 1 28.98 -11.64 -5.44
N TYR A 2 27.96 -12.29 -4.85
CA TYR A 2 26.60 -11.79 -4.91
C TYR A 2 26.42 -10.77 -3.80
N GLY A 3 26.18 -9.52 -4.18
CA GLY A 3 25.95 -8.42 -3.26
C GLY A 3 24.69 -8.70 -2.45
N VAL A 4 24.86 -8.74 -1.14
CA VAL A 4 23.78 -8.67 -0.18
C VAL A 4 23.04 -7.36 -0.44
N LEU A 5 21.79 -7.46 -0.87
CA LEU A 5 20.87 -6.34 -0.82
C LEU A 5 20.70 -6.03 0.67
N ASP A 6 21.30 -4.93 1.09
CA ASP A 6 21.24 -4.43 2.46
C ASP A 6 19.80 -4.01 2.76
N LEU A 7 19.06 -4.90 3.43
CA LEU A 7 17.63 -4.75 3.73
C LEU A 7 17.35 -3.61 4.72
N ASP A 8 18.37 -3.05 5.35
CA ASP A 8 18.25 -1.92 6.26
C ASP A 8 18.09 -0.56 5.54
N SER A 9 18.46 -0.46 4.26
CA SER A 9 18.28 0.78 3.48
C SER A 9 16.85 0.99 2.96
N ILE A 10 15.95 0.01 3.13
CA ILE A 10 14.51 0.16 2.82
C ILE A 10 13.77 0.90 3.95
N PHE A 11 14.37 1.02 5.14
CA PHE A 11 13.73 1.51 6.36
C PHE A 11 14.20 2.89 6.81
N ASP A 12 14.55 3.76 5.88
CA ASP A 12 14.70 5.18 6.19
C ASP A 12 13.30 5.83 6.19
N PRO A 13 12.74 6.20 7.36
CA PRO A 13 11.36 6.67 7.46
C PRO A 13 11.11 7.95 6.64
N ASP A 14 12.14 8.77 6.41
CA ASP A 14 12.06 9.97 5.57
C ASP A 14 11.92 9.66 4.06
N VAL A 15 12.39 8.48 3.62
CA VAL A 15 12.35 8.06 2.21
C VAL A 15 11.04 7.38 1.85
N VAL A 16 10.44 6.65 2.81
CA VAL A 16 9.14 5.96 2.61
C VAL A 16 8.01 6.97 2.43
N GLU A 17 8.00 8.05 3.21
CA GLU A 17 6.96 9.08 3.14
C GLU A 17 7.04 9.87 1.82
N THR A 18 8.25 10.22 1.38
CA THR A 18 8.49 10.98 0.13
C THR A 18 8.17 10.17 -1.14
N THR A 19 8.43 8.86 -1.15
CA THR A 19 8.28 8.04 -2.36
C THR A 19 6.83 7.60 -2.63
N VAL A 20 6.03 7.43 -1.57
CA VAL A 20 4.62 7.05 -1.70
C VAL A 20 3.77 8.22 -2.20
N LEU A 21 4.00 9.44 -1.69
CA LEU A 21 3.29 10.66 -2.12
C LEU A 21 3.50 10.99 -3.61
N ALA A 22 4.72 10.80 -4.12
CA ALA A 22 5.06 11.14 -5.51
C ALA A 22 4.46 10.18 -6.56
N ARG A 23 4.18 8.91 -6.21
CA ARG A 23 3.59 7.91 -7.13
C ARG A 23 2.07 7.75 -7.00
N TYR A 24 1.51 8.12 -5.86
CA TYR A 24 0.11 7.90 -5.52
C TYR A 24 -0.61 9.20 -5.16
N GLY A 25 -0.36 10.27 -5.95
CA GLY A 25 -0.90 11.62 -5.79
C GLY A 25 -2.09 11.69 -4.84
N GLU A 26 -1.82 12.14 -3.62
CA GLU A 26 -2.75 12.36 -2.50
C GLU A 26 -3.94 11.37 -2.42
N VAL A 27 -3.71 10.06 -2.56
CA VAL A 27 -4.74 9.06 -2.27
C VAL A 27 -4.69 8.71 -0.78
N SER A 28 -5.46 9.45 0.03
CA SER A 28 -5.70 9.12 1.43
C SER A 28 -6.76 8.02 1.56
N VAL A 29 -6.74 7.25 2.65
CA VAL A 29 -7.77 6.24 2.95
C VAL A 29 -9.19 6.84 2.91
N GLU A 30 -9.33 8.09 3.32
CA GLU A 30 -10.60 8.83 3.34
C GLU A 30 -11.15 9.14 1.94
N SER A 31 -10.27 9.19 0.93
CA SER A 31 -10.63 9.39 -0.47
C SER A 31 -11.04 8.11 -1.21
N LEU A 32 -10.90 6.94 -0.58
CA LEU A 32 -11.33 5.67 -1.17
C LEU A 32 -12.87 5.59 -1.22
N PRO A 33 -13.47 5.17 -2.34
CA PRO A 33 -14.90 4.84 -2.38
C PRO A 33 -15.22 3.75 -1.34
N GLY A 34 -16.46 3.74 -0.82
CA GLY A 34 -16.86 2.90 0.32
C GLY A 34 -16.42 1.43 0.22
N ASP A 35 -16.69 0.77 -0.91
CA ASP A 35 -16.30 -0.63 -1.13
C ASP A 35 -14.78 -0.84 -1.15
N TRP A 36 -14.03 0.13 -1.67
CA TRP A 36 -12.56 0.08 -1.69
C TRP A 36 -11.96 0.38 -0.32
N ARG A 37 -12.65 1.15 0.53
CA ARG A 37 -12.24 1.36 1.93
C ARG A 37 -12.38 0.06 2.73
N VAL A 38 -13.49 -0.65 2.59
CA VAL A 38 -13.68 -1.97 3.22
C VAL A 38 -12.61 -2.96 2.75
N TRP A 39 -12.35 -3.02 1.44
CA TRP A 39 -11.27 -3.84 0.90
C TRP A 39 -9.90 -3.49 1.51
N PHE A 40 -9.59 -2.20 1.64
CA PHE A 40 -8.37 -1.74 2.29
C PHE A 40 -8.30 -2.20 3.76
N GLU A 41 -9.36 -2.02 4.53
CA GLU A 41 -9.43 -2.39 5.95
C GLU A 41 -9.22 -3.91 6.13
N GLU A 42 -9.86 -4.73 5.29
CA GLU A 42 -9.66 -6.18 5.27
C GLU A 42 -8.21 -6.55 4.93
N ARG A 43 -7.63 -5.94 3.90
CA ARG A 43 -6.24 -6.21 3.50
C ARG A 43 -5.24 -5.74 4.55
N ALA A 44 -5.50 -4.65 5.25
CA ALA A 44 -4.68 -4.18 6.36
C ALA A 44 -4.74 -5.17 7.53
N ALA A 45 -5.94 -5.61 7.91
CA ALA A 45 -6.12 -6.60 8.98
C ALA A 45 -5.42 -7.93 8.67
N ILE A 46 -5.54 -8.45 7.44
CA ILE A 46 -4.84 -9.68 7.02
C ILE A 46 -3.32 -9.51 7.14
N LYS A 47 -2.77 -8.38 6.67
CA LYS A 47 -1.33 -8.14 6.74
C LYS A 47 -0.82 -7.95 8.16
N GLU A 48 -1.63 -7.36 9.03
CA GLU A 48 -1.32 -7.19 10.45
C GLU A 48 -1.35 -8.53 11.20
N TYR A 49 -2.48 -9.24 11.15
CA TYR A 49 -2.70 -10.43 11.97
C TYR A 49 -2.11 -11.70 11.37
N ASP A 50 -2.29 -11.92 10.07
CA ASP A 50 -1.78 -13.12 9.40
C ASP A 50 -0.35 -12.91 8.88
N GLY A 51 -0.04 -11.69 8.45
CA GLY A 51 1.29 -11.31 7.97
C GLY A 51 2.28 -10.94 9.07
N GLY A 52 1.80 -10.71 10.30
CA GLY A 52 2.63 -10.29 11.44
C GLY A 52 3.29 -8.93 11.26
N LEU A 53 2.79 -8.09 10.34
CA LEU A 53 3.32 -6.75 10.13
C LEU A 53 2.83 -5.79 11.21
N PRO A 54 3.66 -4.82 11.64
CA PRO A 54 3.18 -3.68 12.41
C PRO A 54 2.05 -2.96 11.67
N ARG A 55 1.06 -2.44 12.42
CA ARG A 55 -0.13 -1.79 11.89
C ARG A 55 0.17 -0.78 10.77
N GLU A 56 1.10 0.14 11.00
CA GLU A 56 1.49 1.16 10.00
C GLU A 56 1.99 0.54 8.68
N ARG A 57 2.77 -0.54 8.75
CA ARG A 57 3.27 -1.24 7.54
C ARG A 57 2.16 -2.01 6.84
N ALA A 58 1.31 -2.68 7.62
CA ALA A 58 0.16 -3.39 7.09
C ALA A 58 -0.77 -2.44 6.32
N GLU A 59 -1.04 -1.25 6.87
CA GLU A 59 -1.81 -0.20 6.21
C GLU A 59 -1.11 0.34 4.95
N ALA A 60 0.18 0.68 5.02
CA ALA A 60 0.90 1.19 3.85
C ALA A 60 0.88 0.20 2.67
N GLU A 61 1.12 -1.08 2.93
CA GLU A 61 1.08 -2.12 1.91
C GLU A 61 -0.35 -2.39 1.41
N ALA A 62 -1.34 -2.41 2.30
CA ALA A 62 -2.74 -2.56 1.94
C ALA A 62 -3.24 -1.40 1.06
N LEU A 63 -2.83 -0.17 1.35
CA LEU A 63 -3.19 1.00 0.57
C LEU A 63 -2.59 0.93 -0.84
N ALA A 64 -1.30 0.62 -0.96
CA ALA A 64 -0.64 0.46 -2.26
C ALA A 64 -1.31 -0.62 -3.12
N GLU A 65 -1.68 -1.76 -2.52
CA GLU A 65 -2.39 -2.84 -3.20
C GLU A 65 -3.81 -2.41 -3.62
N THR A 66 -4.55 -1.78 -2.71
CA THR A 66 -5.92 -1.30 -2.95
C THR A 66 -5.95 -0.31 -4.13
N VAL A 67 -5.04 0.66 -4.16
CA VAL A 67 -4.97 1.65 -5.25
C VAL A 67 -4.61 0.98 -6.59
N ARG A 68 -3.70 0.00 -6.58
CA ARG A 68 -3.33 -0.76 -7.78
C ARG A 68 -4.54 -1.50 -8.35
N MET A 69 -5.30 -2.18 -7.48
CA MET A 69 -6.49 -2.93 -7.86
C MET A 69 -7.61 -2.01 -8.34
N MET A 70 -7.87 -0.91 -7.63
CA MET A 70 -8.86 0.09 -8.02
C MET A 70 -8.59 0.65 -9.42
N ARG A 71 -7.33 1.00 -9.72
CA ARG A 71 -6.92 1.48 -11.05
C ARG A 71 -7.08 0.41 -12.12
N ALA A 72 -6.80 -0.86 -11.80
CA ALA A 72 -6.98 -1.97 -12.74
C ALA A 72 -8.47 -2.25 -13.04
N SER A 73 -9.33 -2.19 -12.02
CA SER A 73 -10.77 -2.35 -12.18
C SER A 73 -11.39 -1.23 -12.99
N LYS A 74 -10.98 0.03 -12.76
CA LYS A 74 -11.46 1.18 -13.55
C LYS A 74 -11.15 1.06 -15.05
N ARG A 75 -9.99 0.50 -15.41
CA ARG A 75 -9.61 0.25 -16.81
C ARG A 75 -10.45 -0.85 -17.46
N ARG A 76 -10.82 -1.90 -16.71
CA ARG A 76 -11.64 -3.01 -17.22
C ARG A 76 -13.10 -2.64 -17.53
N ILE A 77 -13.59 -1.51 -17.03
CA ILE A 77 -14.96 -1.04 -17.28
C ILE A 77 -15.02 -0.15 -18.54
N GLN A 78 -13.87 0.23 -19.12
CA GLN A 78 -13.78 1.15 -20.26
C GLN A 78 -13.46 0.45 -21.60
N ASP A 79 -13.29 -0.88 -21.61
CA ASP A 79 -13.20 -1.75 -22.79
C ASP A 79 -14.55 -2.44 -23.03
#